data_AF-A0A127B3P3-F1
#
_entry.id   AF-A0A127B3P3-F1
#
_cell.length_a   1.000
_cell.length_b   1.000
_cell.length_c   1.000
_cell.angle_alpha   90.00
_cell.angle_beta   90.00
_cell.angle_gamma   90.00
#
_symmetry.space_group_name_H-M   'P 1'
#
loop_
_entity.id
_entity.type
_entity.pdbx_description
1 polymer ?
#
loop_
_entity_poly.entity_id
_entity_poly.type
_entity_poly.pdbx_seq_one_letter_code
_entity_poly.pdbx_strand_id
1 'polypeptide(L)'
;MELQRINHWLGIYQAIGFSLASIILTTVWVRAGGMAVYLIPIMFLLFTPFLIVSFATVSRSFKQNINLDFFVALGIFCLVLSSWLLIIFYEWGGFLIEIICTAIGGIVWYLKNTDTKLLFAQIIGSILLSTIFYYLLWNCLYNQSSF
;
A
#
# COMPACT_ATOMS: atom_id res chain seq x y z
N MET A 1 -21.82 0.37 -12.60
CA MET A 1 -22.23 -0.17 -11.28
C MET A 1 -21.28 -1.27 -10.78
N GLU A 2 -20.89 -2.26 -11.60
CA GLU A 2 -20.03 -3.36 -11.13
C GLU A 2 -18.63 -2.90 -10.68
N LEU A 3 -17.96 -2.06 -11.47
CA LEU A 3 -16.62 -1.52 -11.17
C LEU A 3 -16.54 -0.78 -9.81
N GLN A 4 -17.57 0.01 -9.49
CA GLN A 4 -17.65 0.73 -8.22
C GLN A 4 -17.82 -0.21 -7.04
N ARG A 5 -18.58 -1.30 -7.23
CA ARG A 5 -18.78 -2.34 -6.21
C ARG A 5 -17.49 -3.12 -5.97
N ILE A 6 -16.74 -3.43 -7.02
CA ILE A 6 -15.43 -4.09 -6.94
C ILE A 6 -14.44 -3.20 -6.18
N ASN A 7 -14.33 -1.92 -6.56
CA ASN A 7 -13.48 -0.94 -5.87
C ASN A 7 -13.88 -0.73 -4.40
N HIS A 8 -15.17 -0.89 -4.07
CA HIS A 8 -15.60 -0.79 -2.69
C HIS A 8 -15.09 -1.97 -1.84
N TRP A 9 -15.28 -3.21 -2.31
CA TRP A 9 -14.84 -4.41 -1.59
C TRP A 9 -13.32 -4.54 -1.52
N LEU A 10 -12.63 -4.23 -2.61
CA LEU A 10 -11.16 -4.17 -2.62
C LEU A 10 -10.65 -3.07 -1.68
N GLY A 11 -11.34 -1.92 -1.61
CA GLY A 11 -11.02 -0.86 -0.65
C GLY A 11 -11.17 -1.31 0.80
N ILE A 12 -12.24 -2.02 1.15
CA ILE A 12 -12.43 -2.59 2.50
C ILE A 12 -11.33 -3.61 2.80
N TYR A 13 -11.05 -4.53 1.87
CA TYR A 13 -10.01 -5.54 2.01
C TYR A 13 -8.65 -4.91 2.30
N GLN A 14 -8.28 -3.88 1.54
CA GLN A 14 -7.02 -3.16 1.74
C GLN A 14 -6.98 -2.39 3.06
N ALA A 15 -8.05 -1.68 3.43
CA ALA A 15 -8.08 -0.90 4.67
C ALA A 15 -7.89 -1.81 5.89
N ILE A 16 -8.60 -2.94 5.93
CA ILE A 16 -8.46 -3.93 7.01
C ILE A 16 -7.08 -4.57 6.96
N GLY A 17 -6.65 -5.03 5.79
CA GLY A 17 -5.41 -5.77 5.63
C GLY A 17 -4.17 -4.93 5.96
N PHE A 18 -4.05 -3.71 5.44
CA PHE A 18 -2.92 -2.83 5.75
C PHE A 18 -2.91 -2.40 7.21
N SER A 19 -4.07 -2.19 7.82
CA SER A 19 -4.16 -1.91 9.26
C SER A 19 -3.62 -3.10 10.08
N LEU A 20 -4.04 -4.31 9.72
CA LEU A 20 -3.64 -5.54 10.42
C LEU A 20 -2.14 -5.84 10.20
N ALA A 21 -1.65 -5.71 8.96
CA ALA A 21 -0.24 -5.85 8.62
C ALA A 21 0.62 -4.81 9.37
N SER A 22 0.17 -3.55 9.45
CA SER A 22 0.85 -2.50 10.21
C SER A 22 0.96 -2.86 11.69
N ILE A 23 -0.12 -3.33 12.33
CA ILE A 23 -0.10 -3.73 13.74
C ILE A 23 0.87 -4.88 13.97
N ILE A 24 0.82 -5.93 13.15
CA ILE A 24 1.69 -7.11 13.28
C ILE A 24 3.16 -6.73 13.08
N LEU A 25 3.48 -6.03 11.98
CA LEU A 25 4.85 -5.61 11.66
C LEU A 25 5.42 -4.69 12.74
N THR A 26 4.64 -3.72 13.20
CA THR A 26 5.04 -2.82 14.30
C THR A 26 5.35 -3.62 15.56
N THR A 27 4.51 -4.60 15.91
CA THR A 27 4.72 -5.43 17.11
C THR A 27 5.98 -6.29 16.98
N VAL A 28 6.22 -6.88 15.81
CA VAL A 28 7.42 -7.71 15.54
C VAL A 28 8.69 -6.84 15.59
N TRP A 29 8.68 -5.66 14.98
CA TRP A 29 9.86 -4.80 14.90
C TRP A 29 10.19 -4.11 16.23
N VAL A 30 9.17 -3.73 17.01
CA VAL A 30 9.38 -3.25 18.39
C VAL A 30 10.06 -4.33 19.24
N ARG A 31 9.67 -5.60 19.08
CA ARG A 31 10.33 -6.73 19.76
C ARG A 31 11.72 -7.03 19.24
N ALA A 32 11.97 -6.84 17.93
CA ALA A 32 13.29 -7.05 17.32
C ALA A 32 14.34 -6.02 17.79
N GLY A 33 13.90 -4.83 18.21
CA GLY A 33 14.75 -3.79 18.78
C GLY A 33 15.73 -3.14 17.77
N GLY A 34 16.42 -2.09 18.23
CA GLY A 34 17.48 -1.44 17.44
C GLY A 34 16.96 -0.63 16.24
N MET A 35 17.64 -0.76 15.09
CA MET A 35 17.33 0.04 13.89
C MET A 35 15.98 -0.29 13.24
N ALA A 36 15.37 -1.43 13.58
CA ALA A 36 14.07 -1.85 13.03
C ALA A 36 12.91 -0.90 13.40
N VAL A 37 13.02 -0.16 14.51
CA VAL A 37 12.03 0.84 14.93
C VAL A 37 11.99 2.02 13.95
N TYR A 38 13.13 2.39 13.35
CA TYR A 38 13.19 3.46 12.35
C TYR A 38 12.61 3.07 10.99
N LEU A 39 12.29 1.79 10.77
CA LEU A 39 11.59 1.32 9.57
C LEU A 39 10.06 1.49 9.68
N ILE A 40 9.51 1.65 10.90
CA ILE A 40 8.06 1.83 11.13
C ILE A 40 7.50 3.06 10.37
N PRO A 41 8.14 4.25 10.40
CA PRO A 41 7.69 5.40 9.61
C PRO A 41 7.70 5.14 8.11
N ILE A 42 8.64 4.33 7.60
CA ILE A 42 8.77 3.99 6.18
C ILE A 42 7.62 3.09 5.73
N MET A 43 7.25 2.09 6.54
CA MET A 43 6.08 1.25 6.28
C MET A 43 4.78 2.07 6.31
N PHE A 44 4.66 3.00 7.26
CA PHE A 44 3.52 3.90 7.30
C PHE A 44 3.44 4.72 6.01
N LEU A 45 4.55 5.31 5.55
CA LEU A 45 4.62 6.05 4.29
C LEU A 45 4.25 5.20 3.07
N LEU A 46 4.72 3.94 3.00
CA LEU A 46 4.42 2.98 1.95
C LEU A 46 2.94 2.55 1.91
N PHE A 47 2.28 2.41 3.06
CA PHE A 47 0.88 1.97 3.14
C PHE A 47 -0.13 3.11 3.04
N THR A 48 0.27 4.30 3.48
CA THR A 48 -0.51 5.54 3.40
C THR A 48 -1.16 5.78 2.03
N PRO A 49 -0.45 5.70 0.87
CA PRO A 49 -1.05 5.94 -0.43
C PRO A 49 -2.20 4.98 -0.75
N PHE A 50 -2.05 3.70 -0.41
CA PHE A 50 -3.09 2.70 -0.64
C PHE A 50 -4.26 2.91 0.32
N LEU A 51 -3.99 3.16 1.60
CA LEU A 51 -5.01 3.47 2.60
C LEU A 51 -5.85 4.70 2.22
N ILE A 52 -5.21 5.77 1.75
CA ILE A 52 -5.88 7.00 1.31
C ILE A 52 -6.84 6.71 0.16
N VAL A 53 -6.39 5.93 -0.83
CA VAL A 53 -7.22 5.51 -1.97
C VAL A 53 -8.35 4.58 -1.53
N SER A 54 -8.09 3.62 -0.65
CA SER A 54 -9.11 2.72 -0.09
C SER A 54 -10.17 3.48 0.70
N PHE A 55 -9.77 4.39 1.60
CA PHE A 55 -10.70 5.19 2.40
C PHE A 55 -11.53 6.14 1.56
N ALA A 56 -10.94 6.80 0.56
CA ALA A 56 -11.68 7.67 -0.34
C ALA A 56 -12.77 6.90 -1.10
N THR A 57 -12.47 5.65 -1.49
CA THR A 57 -13.41 4.77 -2.20
C THR A 57 -14.55 4.29 -1.29
N VAL A 58 -14.23 3.85 -0.07
CA VAL A 58 -15.23 3.44 0.93
C VAL A 58 -16.10 4.64 1.30
N SER A 59 -15.48 5.79 1.57
CA SER A 59 -16.19 7.01 1.98
C SER A 59 -17.08 7.57 0.88
N ARG A 60 -16.73 7.45 -0.42
CA ARG A 60 -17.61 7.84 -1.53
C ARG A 60 -18.92 7.05 -1.53
N SER A 61 -18.87 5.77 -1.15
CA SER A 61 -20.07 4.96 -1.01
C SER A 61 -21.00 5.44 0.09
N PHE A 62 -20.48 6.21 1.06
CA PHE A 62 -21.24 6.82 2.15
C PHE A 62 -21.51 8.32 1.94
N LYS A 63 -20.69 9.04 1.16
CA LYS A 63 -20.75 10.49 0.91
C LYS A 63 -20.47 10.82 -0.57
N GLN A 64 -21.43 11.45 -1.26
CA GLN A 64 -21.36 11.71 -2.70
C GLN A 64 -20.37 12.81 -3.16
N ASN A 65 -19.82 13.64 -2.26
CA ASN A 65 -19.06 14.86 -2.62
C ASN A 65 -17.53 14.74 -2.52
N ILE A 66 -16.97 13.54 -2.63
CA ILE A 66 -15.51 13.34 -2.48
C ILE A 66 -14.81 13.49 -3.84
N ASN A 67 -13.86 14.41 -3.94
CA ASN A 67 -13.02 14.59 -5.12
C ASN A 67 -11.96 13.48 -5.21
N LEU A 68 -12.32 12.36 -5.86
CA LEU A 68 -11.46 11.18 -5.97
C LEU A 68 -10.17 11.40 -6.74
N ASP A 69 -10.17 12.28 -7.75
CA ASP A 69 -8.96 12.56 -8.53
C ASP A 69 -7.85 13.13 -7.66
N PHE A 70 -8.22 13.96 -6.68
CA PHE A 70 -7.28 14.47 -5.67
C PHE A 70 -6.71 13.33 -4.82
N PHE A 71 -7.54 12.41 -4.32
CA PHE A 71 -7.08 11.29 -3.49
C PHE A 71 -6.20 10.30 -4.26
N VAL A 72 -6.51 10.05 -5.53
CA VAL A 72 -5.66 9.23 -6.41
C VAL A 72 -4.33 9.93 -6.66
N ALA A 73 -4.33 11.22 -7.00
CA ALA A 73 -3.11 11.99 -7.20
C ALA A 73 -2.25 12.01 -5.93
N LEU A 74 -2.87 12.22 -4.78
CA LEU A 74 -2.19 12.23 -3.48
C LEU A 74 -1.64 10.85 -3.13
N GLY A 75 -2.36 9.77 -3.44
CA GLY A 75 -1.87 8.40 -3.32
C GLY A 75 -0.66 8.13 -4.21
N ILE A 76 -0.70 8.51 -5.49
CA ILE A 76 0.46 8.34 -6.39
C ILE A 76 1.66 9.15 -5.89
N PHE A 77 1.43 10.40 -5.46
CA PHE A 77 2.48 11.24 -4.92
C PHE A 77 3.15 10.60 -3.70
N CYS A 78 2.35 10.11 -2.74
CA CYS A 78 2.87 9.41 -1.58
C CYS A 78 3.63 8.11 -1.95
N LEU A 79 3.18 7.37 -2.97
CA LEU A 79 3.87 6.16 -3.45
C LEU A 79 5.27 6.48 -3.98
N VAL A 80 5.37 7.47 -4.88
CA VAL A 80 6.65 7.89 -5.49
C VAL A 80 7.58 8.52 -4.45
N LEU A 81 7.05 9.34 -3.54
CA LEU A 81 7.84 9.92 -2.45
C LEU A 81 8.40 8.85 -1.51
N SER A 82 7.59 7.84 -1.18
CA SER A 82 8.03 6.73 -0.34
C SER A 82 9.11 5.89 -1.02
N SER A 83 9.03 5.69 -2.33
CA SER A 83 10.05 4.92 -3.06
C SER A 83 11.38 5.66 -3.17
N TRP A 84 11.36 7.00 -3.24
CA TRP A 84 12.58 7.81 -3.16
C TRP A 84 13.32 7.65 -1.83
N LEU A 85 12.57 7.58 -0.71
CA LEU A 85 13.17 7.31 0.59
C LEU A 85 13.81 5.92 0.66
N LEU A 86 13.22 4.91 0.01
CA LEU A 86 13.78 3.54 -0.01
C LEU A 86 15.14 3.46 -0.71
N ILE A 87 15.42 4.31 -1.71
CA ILE A 87 16.75 4.39 -2.34
C ILE A 87 17.83 4.69 -1.31
N ILE A 88 17.54 5.58 -0.35
CA ILE A 88 18.50 6.01 0.69
C ILE A 88 18.86 4.83 1.61
N PHE A 89 17.90 3.94 1.90
CA PHE A 89 18.09 2.83 2.84
C PHE A 89 18.56 1.53 2.19
N TYR A 90 18.23 1.30 0.91
CA TYR A 90 18.41 0.00 0.25
C TYR A 90 19.22 0.06 -1.06
N GLU A 91 19.87 1.20 -1.36
CA GLU A 91 20.74 1.41 -2.52
C GLU A 91 20.15 0.84 -3.84
N TRP A 92 20.76 -0.20 -4.41
CA TRP A 92 20.33 -0.87 -5.65
C TRP A 92 18.94 -1.50 -5.55
N GLY A 93 18.59 -2.08 -4.39
CA GLY A 93 17.26 -2.64 -4.15
C GLY A 93 16.20 -1.53 -4.08
N GLY A 94 16.54 -0.40 -3.45
CA GLY A 94 15.68 0.78 -3.40
C GLY A 94 15.48 1.42 -4.78
N PHE A 95 16.53 1.45 -5.61
CA PHE A 95 16.47 1.98 -6.98
C PHE A 95 15.52 1.19 -7.89
N LEU A 96 15.55 -0.14 -7.83
CA LEU A 96 14.59 -0.99 -8.55
C LEU A 96 13.14 -0.73 -8.12
N ILE A 97 12.91 -0.56 -6.81
CA ILE A 97 11.58 -0.26 -6.27
C ILE A 97 11.10 1.11 -6.76
N GLU A 98 11.97 2.12 -6.81
CA GLU A 98 11.63 3.44 -7.32
C GLU A 98 11.22 3.41 -8.79
N ILE A 99 11.97 2.72 -9.65
CA ILE A 99 11.59 2.58 -11.07
C ILE A 99 10.19 1.95 -11.19
N ILE A 100 9.90 0.90 -10.41
CA ILE A 100 8.60 0.22 -10.43
C ILE A 100 7.50 1.17 -9.94
N CYS A 101 7.70 1.87 -8.83
CA CYS A 101 6.73 2.82 -8.27
C CYS A 101 6.46 3.99 -9.21
N THR A 102 7.50 4.54 -9.84
CA THR A 102 7.40 5.63 -10.82
C THR A 102 6.69 5.16 -12.09
N ALA A 103 6.97 3.95 -12.58
CA ALA A 103 6.26 3.36 -13.73
C ALA A 103 4.77 3.14 -13.42
N ILE A 104 4.46 2.60 -12.24
CA ILE A 104 3.07 2.45 -11.76
C ILE A 104 2.36 3.80 -11.69
N GLY A 105 3.01 4.81 -11.10
CA GLY A 105 2.46 6.17 -11.02
C GLY A 105 2.17 6.77 -12.39
N GLY A 106 3.08 6.60 -13.35
CA GLY A 106 2.90 7.02 -14.74
C GLY A 106 1.73 6.32 -15.44
N ILE A 107 1.58 5.00 -15.26
CA ILE A 107 0.46 4.22 -15.81
C ILE A 107 -0.87 4.73 -15.24
N VAL A 108 -0.97 4.92 -13.92
CA VAL A 108 -2.20 5.41 -13.29
C VAL A 108 -2.52 6.84 -13.75
N TRP A 109 -1.51 7.69 -13.94
CA TRP A 109 -1.70 9.05 -14.46
C TRP A 109 -2.25 9.06 -15.90
N TYR A 110 -1.77 8.15 -16.75
CA TYR A 110 -2.16 8.06 -18.15
C TYR A 110 -3.59 7.55 -18.38
N LEU A 111 -4.15 6.78 -17.43
CA LEU A 111 -5.55 6.33 -17.52
C LEU A 111 -6.50 7.54 -17.52
N LYS A 112 -7.50 7.58 -18.40
CA LYS A 112 -8.43 8.73 -18.47
C LYS A 112 -9.58 8.67 -17.46
N ASN A 113 -9.99 7.47 -17.04
CA ASN A 113 -11.16 7.27 -16.19
C ASN A 113 -10.76 7.06 -14.73
N THR A 114 -11.27 7.90 -13.82
CA THR A 114 -11.01 7.84 -12.38
C THR A 114 -11.38 6.50 -11.75
N ASP A 115 -12.50 5.89 -12.17
CA ASP A 115 -12.91 4.59 -11.62
C ASP A 115 -11.92 3.47 -12.01
N THR A 116 -11.27 3.58 -13.17
CA THR A 116 -10.21 2.66 -13.63
C THR A 116 -8.88 2.94 -12.94
N LYS A 117 -8.54 4.21 -12.68
CA LYS A 117 -7.37 4.58 -11.86
C LYS A 117 -7.46 3.98 -10.46
N LEU A 118 -8.63 4.11 -9.84
CA LEU A 118 -8.91 3.54 -8.53
C LEU A 118 -8.79 2.02 -8.55
N LEU A 119 -9.39 1.34 -9.54
CA LEU A 119 -9.28 -0.11 -9.68
C LEU A 119 -7.82 -0.54 -9.78
N PHE A 120 -7.03 0.12 -10.62
CA PHE A 120 -5.63 -0.23 -10.82
C PHE A 120 -4.80 -0.05 -9.54
N ALA A 121 -4.98 1.08 -8.85
CA ALA A 121 -4.33 1.34 -7.56
C ALA A 121 -4.73 0.30 -6.49
N GLN A 122 -6.00 -0.10 -6.49
CA GLN A 122 -6.49 -1.12 -5.56
C GLN A 122 -6.04 -2.55 -5.92
N ILE A 123 -5.87 -2.87 -7.20
CA ILE A 123 -5.27 -4.16 -7.59
C ILE A 123 -3.83 -4.23 -7.10
N ILE A 124 -3.03 -3.19 -7.36
CA ILE A 124 -1.62 -3.15 -6.94
C ILE A 124 -1.50 -3.26 -5.43
N GLY A 125 -2.24 -2.44 -4.67
CA GLY A 125 -2.17 -2.51 -3.22
C GLY A 125 -2.65 -3.87 -2.67
N SER A 126 -3.58 -4.56 -3.36
CA SER A 126 -4.05 -5.87 -2.93
C SER A 126 -3.02 -6.97 -3.19
N ILE A 127 -2.30 -6.88 -4.32
CA ILE A 127 -1.15 -7.75 -4.60
C ILE A 127 -0.09 -7.54 -3.52
N LEU A 128 0.28 -6.29 -3.26
CA LEU A 128 1.31 -5.93 -2.30
C LEU A 128 0.95 -6.40 -0.89
N LEU A 129 -0.30 -6.21 -0.48
CA LEU A 129 -0.85 -6.71 0.77
C LEU A 129 -0.80 -8.24 0.86
N SER A 130 -1.17 -8.95 -0.21
CA SER A 130 -1.14 -10.42 -0.25
C SER A 130 0.29 -10.95 -0.14
N THR A 131 1.26 -10.28 -0.78
CA THR A 131 2.69 -10.62 -0.65
C THR A 131 3.17 -10.44 0.79
N ILE A 132 2.78 -9.34 1.46
CA ILE A 132 3.13 -9.11 2.87
C ILE A 132 2.55 -10.21 3.77
N PHE A 133 1.27 -10.54 3.60
CA PHE A 133 0.66 -11.61 4.38
C PHE A 133 1.31 -12.97 4.13
N TYR A 134 1.61 -13.31 2.87
CA TYR A 134 2.32 -14.53 2.54
C TYR A 134 3.69 -14.59 3.22
N TYR A 135 4.46 -13.50 3.16
CA TYR A 135 5.77 -13.41 3.82
C TYR A 135 5.67 -13.55 5.34
N LEU A 136 4.69 -12.89 5.97
CA LEU A 136 4.44 -13.02 7.41
C LEU A 136 4.06 -14.45 7.79
N LEU A 137 3.17 -15.07 7.01
CA LEU A 137 2.69 -16.43 7.26
C LEU A 137 3.80 -17.46 7.06
N TRP A 138 4.62 -17.29 6.03
CA TRP A 138 5.82 -18.09 5.78
C TRP A 138 6.79 -18.01 6.96
N ASN A 139 7.12 -16.80 7.43
CA ASN A 139 8.02 -16.61 8.58
C ASN A 139 7.45 -17.22 9.86
N CYS A 140 6.15 -17.06 10.13
CA CYS A 140 5.53 -17.65 11.31
C CYS A 140 5.52 -19.19 11.27
N LEU A 141 5.25 -19.80 10.12
CA LEU A 141 5.14 -21.26 9.99
C LEU A 141 6.50 -21.95 9.91
N TYR A 142 7.47 -21.38 9.20
CA TYR A 142 8.74 -22.05 8.92
C TYR A 142 9.84 -21.73 9.93
N ASN A 143 9.96 -20.50 10.46
CA ASN A 143 10.96 -20.20 11.49
C ASN A 143 10.63 -20.78 12.87
N GLN A 144 9.43 -21.34 13.08
CA GLN A 144 9.11 -22.12 14.29
C GLN A 144 9.59 -23.57 14.21
N SER A 145 10.04 -24.08 13.05
CA SER A 145 10.52 -25.46 12.89
C SER A 145 12.02 -25.65 13.16
N SER A 146 12.73 -24.58 13.57
CA SER A 146 14.18 -24.58 13.80
C SER A 146 14.59 -24.33 15.25
N PHE A 147 13.73 -24.67 16.21
CA PHE A 147 14.06 -24.72 17.65
C PHE A 147 13.85 -26.12 18.21
#